data_AF-A0A220S1T2-F1
#
_entry.id   AF-A0A220S1T2-F1
#
_cell.length_a   1.000
_cell.length_b   1.000
_cell.length_c   1.000
_cell.angle_alpha   90.00
_cell.angle_beta   90.00
_cell.angle_gamma   90.00
#
_symmetry.space_group_name_H-M   'P 1'
#
loop_
_entity.id
_entity.type
_entity.pdbx_description
1 polymer ?
#
loop_
_entity_poly.entity_id
_entity_poly.type
_entity_poly.pdbx_seq_one_letter_code
_entity_poly.pdbx_strand_id
1 'polypeptide(L)'
;MAEQLQMSTNGYAKIERGEVGLQLDKLEQIAEVFGMEVVDLLSLDKKMVYLNIENSTNSSNYYSSQDQLVFEIEKLKQQVGYLQAMLGEKNGFIDQ
;
A
#
# COMPACT_ATOMS: atom_id res chain seq x y z
N MET A 1 -19.54 -13.16 -5.19
CA MET A 1 -19.35 -12.93 -3.74
C MET A 1 -20.63 -13.08 -2.94
N ALA A 2 -21.63 -12.20 -3.06
CA ALA A 2 -22.87 -12.31 -2.25
C ALA A 2 -23.53 -13.71 -2.32
N GLU A 3 -23.69 -14.27 -3.52
CA GLU A 3 -24.23 -15.63 -3.72
C GLU A 3 -23.32 -16.74 -3.15
N GLN A 4 -22.00 -16.58 -3.28
CA GLN A 4 -21.01 -17.54 -2.75
C GLN A 4 -21.01 -17.54 -1.22
N LEU A 5 -21.32 -16.40 -0.59
CA LEU A 5 -21.45 -16.23 0.84
C LEU A 5 -22.89 -16.46 1.34
N GLN A 6 -23.77 -16.99 0.48
CA GLN A 6 -25.19 -17.27 0.76
C GLN A 6 -25.93 -16.07 1.40
N MET A 7 -25.66 -14.86 0.92
CA MET A 7 -26.25 -13.64 1.43
C MET A 7 -26.95 -12.84 0.33
N SER A 8 -27.94 -12.04 0.72
CA SER A 8 -28.55 -11.10 -0.21
C SER A 8 -27.52 -10.09 -0.70
N THR A 9 -27.65 -9.65 -1.94
CA THR A 9 -26.83 -8.59 -2.53
C THR A 9 -26.86 -7.31 -1.68
N ASN A 10 -28.02 -6.97 -1.14
CA ASN A 10 -28.18 -5.86 -0.19
C ASN A 10 -27.42 -6.09 1.13
N GLY A 11 -27.44 -7.32 1.66
CA GLY A 11 -26.71 -7.68 2.87
C GLY A 11 -25.19 -7.58 2.68
N TYR A 12 -24.68 -8.13 1.57
CA TYR A 12 -23.28 -7.99 1.18
C TYR A 12 -22.86 -6.53 1.02
N ALA A 13 -23.69 -5.74 0.32
CA ALA A 13 -23.39 -4.33 0.09
C ALA A 13 -23.34 -3.50 1.39
N LYS A 14 -24.09 -3.88 2.43
CA LYS A 14 -24.01 -3.23 3.76
C LYS A 14 -22.71 -3.54 4.49
N ILE A 15 -22.20 -4.76 4.34
CA ILE A 15 -20.90 -5.18 4.89
C ILE A 15 -19.78 -4.39 4.21
N GLU A 16 -19.80 -4.31 2.89
CA GLU A 16 -18.83 -3.54 2.09
C GLU A 16 -18.83 -2.04 2.46
N ARG A 17 -19.99 -1.48 2.81
CA ARG A 17 -20.12 -0.08 3.27
C ARG A 17 -19.82 0.13 4.76
N GLY A 18 -19.52 -0.93 5.52
CA GLY A 18 -19.29 -0.83 6.97
C GLY A 18 -20.53 -0.48 7.80
N GLU A 19 -21.74 -0.57 7.22
CA GLU A 19 -23.00 -0.26 7.90
C GLU A 19 -23.40 -1.36 8.90
N VAL A 20 -22.87 -2.57 8.74
CA VAL A 20 -23.14 -3.74 9.58
C VAL A 20 -21.81 -4.38 9.98
N GLY A 21 -21.65 -4.63 11.29
CA GLY A 21 -20.48 -5.32 11.82
C GLY A 21 -20.38 -6.75 11.29
N LEU A 22 -19.20 -7.10 10.79
CA LEU A 22 -18.92 -8.45 10.28
C LEU A 22 -18.82 -9.44 11.45
N GLN A 23 -19.62 -10.50 11.39
CA GLN A 23 -19.60 -11.58 12.39
C GLN A 23 -18.54 -12.64 12.02
N LEU A 24 -18.01 -13.35 13.01
CA LEU A 24 -16.90 -14.30 12.84
C LEU A 24 -17.27 -15.47 11.91
N ASP A 25 -18.51 -15.94 11.96
CA ASP A 25 -19.07 -16.95 11.05
C ASP A 25 -18.99 -16.51 9.57
N LYS A 26 -19.15 -15.21 9.30
CA LYS A 26 -18.99 -14.64 7.95
C LYS A 26 -17.53 -14.57 7.52
N LEU A 27 -16.63 -14.30 8.46
CA LEU A 27 -15.19 -14.30 8.21
C LEU A 27 -14.71 -15.72 7.84
N GLU A 28 -15.22 -16.74 8.51
CA GLU A 28 -15.01 -18.17 8.18
C GLU A 28 -15.49 -18.52 6.76
N GLN A 29 -16.70 -18.11 6.40
CA GLN A 29 -17.24 -18.34 5.05
C GLN A 29 -16.40 -17.66 3.96
N ILE A 30 -15.92 -16.44 4.23
CA ILE A 30 -15.04 -15.72 3.31
C ILE A 30 -13.72 -16.47 3.15
N ALA A 31 -13.10 -16.90 4.25
CA ALA A 31 -11.85 -17.66 4.22
C ALA A 31 -11.97 -18.97 3.43
N GLU A 32 -13.09 -19.70 3.60
CA GLU A 32 -13.39 -20.92 2.86
C GLU A 32 -13.50 -20.67 1.33
N VAL A 33 -14.19 -19.60 0.92
CA VAL A 33 -14.31 -19.22 -0.49
C VAL A 33 -12.94 -18.91 -1.11
N PHE A 34 -12.02 -18.33 -0.34
CA PHE A 34 -10.68 -18.00 -0.79
C PHE A 34 -9.65 -19.13 -0.56
N GLY A 35 -10.03 -20.22 0.10
CA GLY A 35 -9.15 -21.36 0.38
C GLY A 35 -8.00 -21.04 1.34
N MET A 36 -8.23 -20.15 2.32
CA MET A 36 -7.23 -19.70 3.30
C MET A 36 -7.76 -19.85 4.73
N GLU A 37 -6.90 -19.68 5.73
CA GLU A 37 -7.34 -19.68 7.12
C GLU A 37 -7.91 -18.31 7.53
N VAL A 38 -8.85 -18.27 8.47
CA VAL A 38 -9.43 -17.02 8.98
C VAL A 38 -8.37 -16.11 9.60
N VAL A 39 -7.34 -16.70 10.21
CA VAL A 39 -6.21 -15.96 10.75
C VAL A 39 -5.44 -15.21 9.65
N ASP A 40 -5.44 -15.70 8.41
CA ASP A 40 -4.80 -15.02 7.28
C ASP A 40 -5.56 -13.75 6.87
N LEU A 41 -6.89 -13.71 7.07
CA LEU A 41 -7.70 -12.50 6.87
C LEU A 41 -7.40 -11.42 7.92
N LEU A 42 -7.03 -11.84 9.14
CA LEU A 42 -6.70 -10.97 10.27
C LEU A 42 -5.21 -10.60 10.31
N SER A 43 -4.37 -11.41 9.66
CA SER A 43 -2.94 -11.21 9.59
C SER A 43 -2.64 -10.10 8.58
N LEU A 44 -2.44 -8.89 9.09
CA LEU A 44 -1.91 -7.75 8.34
C LEU A 44 -0.43 -7.98 8.07
N ASP A 45 -0.11 -8.93 7.20
CA ASP A 45 1.18 -8.88 6.51
C ASP A 45 1.25 -7.55 5.77
N LYS A 46 2.39 -6.86 5.88
CA LYS A 46 2.64 -5.45 5.52
C LYS A 46 2.40 -5.08 4.04
N LYS A 47 1.72 -5.93 3.27
CA LYS A 47 1.36 -5.78 1.85
C LYS A 47 -0.16 -5.80 1.60
N MET A 48 -1.00 -5.65 2.64
CA MET A 48 -2.43 -5.39 2.43
C MET A 48 -2.62 -3.97 1.87
N VAL A 49 -3.08 -3.87 0.62
CA VAL A 49 -3.46 -2.60 -0.01
C VAL A 49 -4.85 -2.22 0.50
N TYR A 50 -4.91 -1.29 1.45
CA TYR A 50 -6.17 -0.72 1.93
C TYR A 50 -6.67 0.32 0.92
N LEU A 51 -7.61 -0.08 0.05
CA LEU A 51 -8.30 0.83 -0.86
C LEU A 51 -9.49 1.45 -0.11
N ASN A 52 -9.25 2.57 0.57
CA ASN A 52 -10.35 3.43 1.02
C ASN A 52 -11.07 4.00 -0.21
N ILE A 53 -12.17 3.37 -0.60
CA ILE A 53 -13.13 3.95 -1.55
C ILE A 53 -14.24 4.61 -0.72
N GLU A 54 -13.87 5.51 0.19
CA GLU A 54 -14.83 6.51 0.64
C GLU A 54 -14.88 7.61 -0.42
N ASN A 55 -16.10 8.07 -0.70
CA ASN A 55 -16.49 9.02 -1.74
C ASN A 55 -15.84 10.41 -1.57
N SER A 56 -14.52 10.45 -1.67
CA SER A 56 -13.70 11.64 -1.69
C SER A 56 -12.91 11.57 -2.98
N THR A 57 -13.02 12.62 -3.78
CA THR A 57 -12.27 12.89 -5.02
C THR A 57 -10.75 12.97 -4.84
N ASN A 58 -10.24 12.48 -3.71
CA ASN A 58 -8.85 12.38 -3.31
C ASN A 58 -8.61 10.98 -2.71
N SER A 59 -8.67 9.95 -3.55
CA SER A 59 -8.07 8.64 -3.25
C SER A 59 -6.55 8.81 -3.22
N SER A 60 -6.07 9.46 -2.15
CA SER A 60 -4.66 9.61 -1.87
C SER A 60 -4.14 8.22 -1.50
N ASN A 61 -3.61 7.52 -2.50
CA ASN A 61 -2.74 6.36 -2.29
C ASN A 61 -1.59 6.81 -1.36
N TYR A 62 -1.73 6.53 -0.06
CA TYR A 62 -0.76 6.93 0.97
C TYR A 62 0.62 6.27 0.84
N TYR A 63 0.81 5.40 -0.17
CA TYR A 63 2.06 4.70 -0.45
C TYR A 63 2.93 5.39 -1.52
N SER A 64 2.43 6.38 -2.26
CA SER A 64 3.25 7.08 -3.26
C SER A 64 4.37 7.93 -2.64
N SER A 65 4.27 8.29 -1.35
CA SER A 65 5.22 9.18 -0.70
C SER A 65 6.56 8.50 -0.40
N GLN A 66 6.55 7.23 0.01
CA GLN A 66 7.77 6.51 0.39
C GLN A 66 8.68 6.26 -0.84
N ASP A 67 8.10 5.82 -1.96
CA ASP A 67 8.85 5.55 -3.19
C ASP A 67 9.37 6.84 -3.83
N GLN A 68 8.60 7.94 -3.74
CA GLN A 68 9.05 9.26 -4.17
C GLN A 68 10.23 9.77 -3.33
N LEU A 69 10.22 9.54 -2.01
CA LEU A 69 11.33 9.89 -1.14
C LEU A 69 12.59 9.06 -1.44
N VAL A 70 12.43 7.76 -1.72
CA VAL A 70 13.56 6.89 -2.12
C VAL A 70 14.18 7.37 -3.44
N PHE A 71 13.34 7.68 -4.44
CA PHE A 71 13.80 8.20 -5.72
C PHE A 71 14.52 9.55 -5.59
N GLU A 72 13.99 10.46 -4.77
CA GLU A 72 14.63 11.76 -4.53
C GLU A 72 15.96 11.59 -3.79
N ILE A 73 16.07 10.67 -2.83
CA ILE A 73 17.31 10.35 -2.14
C ILE A 73 18.38 9.81 -3.11
N GLU A 74 18.01 8.94 -4.05
CA GLU A 74 18.94 8.42 -5.06
C GLU A 74 19.44 9.53 -5.98
N LYS A 75 18.54 10.40 -6.45
CA LYS A 75 18.88 11.56 -7.27
C LYS A 75 19.83 12.51 -6.54
N LEU A 76 19.57 12.82 -5.28
CA LEU A 76 20.45 13.65 -4.45
C LEU A 76 21.83 13.02 -4.27
N LYS A 77 21.91 11.71 -4.03
CA LYS A 77 23.19 10.98 -3.95
C LYS A 77 23.99 11.07 -5.25
N GLN A 78 23.33 10.93 -6.40
CA GLN A 78 24.00 11.08 -7.70
C GLN A 78 24.56 12.49 -7.91
N GLN A 79 23.78 13.53 -7.57
CA GLN A 79 24.23 14.92 -7.66
C GLN A 79 25.45 15.18 -6.76
N VAL A 80 25.43 14.68 -5.52
CA VAL A 80 26.56 14.82 -4.59
C VAL A 80 27.81 14.13 -5.14
N GLY A 81 27.68 12.90 -5.66
CA GLY A 81 28.82 12.20 -6.25
C GLY A 81 29.43 12.94 -7.44
N TYR A 82 28.59 13.51 -8.31
CA TYR A 82 29.06 14.34 -9.43
C TYR A 82 29.78 15.61 -8.97
N LEU A 83 29.23 16.34 -8.00
CA LEU A 83 29.86 17.54 -7.46
C LEU A 83 31.19 17.23 -6.75
N GLN A 84 31.27 16.12 -6.02
CA GLN A 84 32.52 15.66 -5.40
C GLN A 84 33.59 15.33 -6.44
N ALA A 85 33.22 14.68 -7.54
CA ALA A 85 34.16 14.38 -8.64
C ALA A 85 34.71 15.67 -9.27
N MET A 86 33.84 16.64 -9.57
CA MET A 86 34.27 17.95 -10.12
C MET A 86 35.17 18.73 -9.16
N LEU A 87 34.88 18.69 -7.85
CA LEU A 87 35.74 19.31 -6.84
C LEU A 87 37.10 18.62 -6.74
N GLY A 88 37.14 17.28 -6.83
CA GLY A 88 38.38 16.52 -6.86
C GLY A 88 39.26 16.86 -8.06
N GLU A 89 38.66 16.95 -9.25
CA GLU A 89 39.34 17.40 -10.47
C GLU A 89 39.90 18.82 -10.30
N LYS A 90 39.07 19.76 -9.84
CA LYS A 90 39.48 21.15 -9.64
C LYS A 90 40.60 21.31 -8.61
N ASN A 91 40.57 20.57 -7.50
CA ASN A 91 41.64 20.61 -6.50
C ASN A 91 42.95 20.03 -7.06
N GLY A 92 42.88 18.97 -7.87
CA GLY A 92 44.05 18.44 -8.58
C GLY A 92 44.67 19.42 -9.58
N PHE A 93 43.89 20.37 -10.11
CA PHE A 93 44.40 21.48 -10.94
C PHE A 93 44.96 22.66 -10.14
N ILE A 94 44.58 22.82 -8.86
CA ILE A 94 45.08 23.89 -7.98
C ILE A 94 46.41 23.50 -7.32
N ASP A 95 46.66 22.19 -7.15
CA ASP A 95 47.90 21.65 -6.58
C ASP A 95 49.04 21.44 -7.62
N GLN A 96 48.87 21.93 -8.86
CA GLN A 96 49.92 22.00 -9.90
C GLN A 96 50.40 23.44 -10.10
#